data_AF-A0A3P3TX06-F1
#
_entry.id   AF-A0A3P3TX06-F1
#
_cell.length_a   1.000
_cell.length_b   1.000
_cell.length_c   1.000
_cell.angle_alpha   90.00
_cell.angle_beta   90.00
_cell.angle_gamma   90.00
#
_symmetry.space_group_name_H-M   'P 1'
#
loop_
_entity.id
_entity.type
_entity.pdbx_description
1 polymer ?
#
loop_
_entity_poly.entity_id
_entity_poly.type
_entity_poly.pdbx_seq_one_letter_code
_entity_poly.pdbx_strand_id
1 'polypeptide(L)'
;MLRSLLGEPPRRNEGRLAETLGAMAQTVKLLQKEMKRHQDPTHDFRKLEVWMHGLITSLDELEQCLFAAAFFRKKVRTGFVDDMGADERENYARYVFFYKDGFIRVFSALDKLGTVLNELFDLNTSKVKTHFSYFTVLRQFAHLQVHSELGSKLTAIKEEYREVLGVLRRRRNTEIHYMNSEMKDDLWQRHQALHGKIELEDLDRHLRDLEQGYRMVCETFWTVFDYTNRRWKKVATN
;
A
#
# COMPACT_ATOMS: atom_id res chain seq x y z
N MET A 1 -5.61 -15.28 -0.99
CA MET A 1 -5.21 -16.34 -0.04
C MET A 1 -6.01 -16.24 1.27
N LEU A 2 -5.95 -15.12 2.00
CA LEU A 2 -6.59 -14.98 3.33
C LEU A 2 -8.10 -15.26 3.34
N ARG A 3 -8.84 -14.84 2.31
CA ARG A 3 -10.30 -15.11 2.20
C ARG A 3 -10.65 -16.59 2.38
N SER A 4 -9.97 -17.48 1.66
CA SER A 4 -10.23 -18.92 1.74
C SER A 4 -9.89 -19.50 3.12
N LEU A 5 -8.86 -18.97 3.79
CA LEU A 5 -8.53 -19.35 5.18
C LEU A 5 -9.60 -18.90 6.19
N LEU A 6 -10.34 -17.84 5.86
CA LEU A 6 -11.44 -17.31 6.67
C LEU A 6 -12.81 -17.92 6.32
N GLY A 7 -12.84 -18.93 5.43
CA GLY A 7 -14.08 -19.57 4.97
C GLY A 7 -14.85 -18.75 3.94
N GLU A 8 -14.24 -17.72 3.37
CA GLU A 8 -14.85 -16.81 2.40
C GLU A 8 -14.44 -17.19 0.96
N PRO A 9 -15.31 -16.94 -0.04
CA PRO A 9 -14.97 -17.24 -1.43
C PRO A 9 -13.74 -16.42 -1.88
N PRO A 10 -12.96 -16.94 -2.85
CA PRO A 10 -11.88 -16.19 -3.46
C PRO A 10 -12.37 -14.83 -3.97
N ARG A 11 -11.52 -13.81 -3.82
CA ARG A 11 -11.86 -12.46 -4.29
C ARG A 11 -12.11 -12.48 -5.80
N ARG A 12 -13.16 -11.78 -6.22
CA ARG A 12 -13.32 -11.37 -7.62
C ARG A 12 -12.66 -10.01 -7.82
N ASN A 13 -11.83 -9.89 -8.86
CA ASN A 13 -11.24 -8.61 -9.24
C ASN A 13 -12.37 -7.74 -9.81
N GLU A 14 -12.79 -6.70 -9.10
CA GLU A 14 -13.85 -5.79 -9.52
C GLU A 14 -13.45 -4.33 -9.29
N GLY A 15 -14.17 -3.41 -9.95
CA GLY A 15 -13.96 -1.96 -9.83
C GLY A 15 -12.53 -1.51 -10.09
N ARG A 16 -12.08 -0.49 -9.34
CA ARG A 16 -10.75 0.11 -9.51
C ARG A 16 -9.62 -0.92 -9.39
N LEU A 17 -9.74 -1.92 -8.51
CA LEU A 17 -8.71 -2.96 -8.35
C LEU A 17 -8.52 -3.78 -9.63
N ALA A 18 -9.61 -4.18 -10.30
CA ALA A 18 -9.53 -4.91 -11.56
C ALA A 18 -8.84 -4.09 -12.65
N GLU A 19 -9.21 -2.80 -12.75
CA GLU A 19 -8.62 -1.87 -13.70
C GLU A 19 -7.12 -1.67 -13.43
N THR A 20 -6.73 -1.48 -12.16
CA THR A 20 -5.34 -1.36 -11.73
C THR A 20 -4.53 -2.60 -12.11
N LEU A 21 -5.01 -3.79 -11.73
CA LEU A 21 -4.33 -5.06 -12.02
C LEU A 21 -4.23 -5.31 -13.53
N GLY A 22 -5.27 -4.97 -14.28
CA GLY A 22 -5.27 -5.04 -15.74
C GLY A 22 -4.21 -4.14 -16.37
N ALA A 23 -4.11 -2.89 -15.92
CA ALA A 23 -3.10 -1.95 -16.39
C ALA A 23 -1.67 -2.43 -16.07
N MET A 24 -1.43 -2.94 -14.86
CA MET A 24 -0.14 -3.51 -14.45
C MET A 24 0.24 -4.72 -15.30
N ALA A 25 -0.69 -5.66 -15.51
CA ALA A 25 -0.47 -6.85 -16.33
C ALA A 25 -0.17 -6.48 -17.79
N GLN A 26 -0.79 -5.42 -18.31
CA GLN A 26 -0.49 -4.91 -19.64
C GLN A 26 0.93 -4.33 -19.72
N THR A 27 1.40 -3.63 -18.69
CA THR A 27 2.80 -3.15 -18.62
C THR A 27 3.79 -4.32 -18.60
N VAL A 28 3.51 -5.39 -17.83
CA VAL A 28 4.33 -6.60 -17.84
C VAL A 28 4.43 -7.21 -19.24
N LYS A 29 3.31 -7.32 -19.96
CA LYS A 29 3.31 -7.82 -21.35
C LYS A 29 4.14 -6.96 -22.29
N LEU A 30 4.17 -5.65 -22.10
CA LEU A 30 5.00 -4.74 -22.89
C LEU A 30 6.49 -4.95 -22.61
N LEU A 31 6.89 -5.07 -21.34
CA LEU A 31 8.27 -5.39 -20.95
C LEU A 31 8.73 -6.71 -21.57
N GLN A 32 7.90 -7.75 -21.48
CA GLN A 32 8.18 -9.06 -22.08
C GLN A 32 8.35 -8.98 -23.60
N LYS A 33 7.59 -8.10 -24.27
CA LYS A 33 7.71 -7.89 -25.73
C LYS A 33 9.03 -7.21 -26.08
N GLU A 34 9.44 -6.19 -25.33
CA GLU A 34 10.73 -5.52 -25.57
C GLU A 34 11.91 -6.46 -25.29
N MET A 35 11.85 -7.26 -24.23
CA MET A 35 12.86 -8.30 -23.95
C MET A 35 13.04 -9.26 -25.12
N LYS A 36 11.94 -9.72 -25.72
CA LYS A 36 12.00 -10.61 -26.90
C LYS A 36 12.58 -9.92 -28.13
N ARG A 37 12.29 -8.63 -28.32
CA ARG A 37 12.73 -7.84 -29.48
C ARG A 37 14.19 -7.44 -29.40
N HIS A 38 14.67 -7.07 -28.22
CA HIS A 38 15.99 -6.48 -28.00
C HIS A 38 16.97 -7.38 -27.24
N GLN A 39 16.56 -8.59 -26.87
CA GLN A 39 17.33 -9.56 -26.07
C GLN A 39 17.75 -9.09 -24.66
N ASP A 40 17.45 -7.84 -24.29
CA ASP A 40 17.66 -7.24 -22.97
C ASP A 40 19.07 -7.47 -22.39
N PRO A 41 20.14 -7.04 -23.11
CA PRO A 41 21.52 -7.34 -22.72
C PRO A 41 21.93 -6.70 -21.38
N THR A 42 21.28 -5.60 -20.98
CA THR A 42 21.50 -4.93 -19.69
C THR A 42 20.63 -5.49 -18.57
N HIS A 43 19.68 -6.38 -18.88
CA HIS A 43 18.70 -6.96 -17.96
C HIS A 43 17.76 -5.95 -17.28
N ASP A 44 17.63 -4.74 -17.82
CA ASP A 44 16.82 -3.68 -17.23
C ASP A 44 15.32 -4.02 -17.32
N PHE A 45 14.87 -4.56 -18.45
CA PHE A 45 13.46 -4.94 -18.60
C PHE A 45 13.11 -6.15 -17.74
N ARG A 46 14.02 -7.11 -17.60
CA ARG A 46 13.87 -8.26 -16.71
C ARG A 46 13.75 -7.83 -15.24
N LYS A 47 14.60 -6.88 -14.82
CA LYS A 47 14.55 -6.30 -13.48
C LYS A 47 13.20 -5.59 -13.23
N LEU A 48 12.75 -4.78 -14.19
CA LEU A 48 11.44 -4.12 -14.12
C LEU A 48 10.28 -5.14 -14.07
N GLU A 49 10.33 -6.22 -14.85
CA GLU A 49 9.32 -7.29 -14.83
C GLU A 49 9.19 -7.91 -13.42
N VAL A 50 10.31 -8.26 -12.79
CA VAL A 50 10.33 -8.81 -11.42
C VAL A 50 9.73 -7.83 -10.42
N TRP A 51 10.10 -6.56 -10.50
CA TRP A 51 9.56 -5.52 -9.62
C TRP A 51 8.06 -5.30 -9.84
N MET A 52 7.60 -5.37 -11.08
CA MET A 52 6.17 -5.29 -11.42
C MET A 52 5.37 -6.43 -10.81
N HIS A 53 5.88 -7.67 -10.87
CA HIS A 53 5.25 -8.80 -10.17
C HIS A 53 5.22 -8.58 -8.65
N GLY A 54 6.32 -8.09 -8.07
CA GLY A 54 6.37 -7.73 -6.65
C GLY A 54 5.34 -6.67 -6.25
N LEU A 55 5.10 -5.68 -7.11
CA LEU A 55 4.06 -4.66 -6.91
C LEU A 55 2.65 -5.25 -6.98
N ILE A 56 2.37 -6.13 -7.94
CA ILE A 56 1.07 -6.82 -8.06
C ILE A 56 0.78 -7.59 -6.78
N THR A 57 1.76 -8.36 -6.30
CA THR A 57 1.64 -9.10 -5.03
C THR A 57 1.41 -8.16 -3.86
N SER A 58 2.13 -7.03 -3.80
CA SER A 58 1.99 -6.07 -2.70
C SER A 58 0.60 -5.43 -2.65
N LEU A 59 0.00 -5.17 -3.82
CA LEU A 59 -1.37 -4.66 -3.91
C LEU A 59 -2.40 -5.70 -3.47
N ASP A 60 -2.20 -6.96 -3.86
CA ASP A 60 -3.07 -8.06 -3.44
C ASP A 60 -2.98 -8.29 -1.93
N GLU A 61 -1.78 -8.30 -1.35
CA GLU A 61 -1.57 -8.41 0.09
C GLU A 61 -2.25 -7.28 0.87
N LEU A 62 -2.14 -6.03 0.40
CA LEU A 62 -2.80 -4.89 1.02
C LEU A 62 -4.33 -5.06 1.04
N GLU A 63 -4.92 -5.48 -0.08
CA GLU A 63 -6.35 -5.77 -0.14
C GLU A 63 -6.74 -6.87 0.85
N GLN A 64 -5.95 -7.95 0.90
CA GLN A 64 -6.24 -9.07 1.80
C GLN A 64 -6.14 -8.68 3.27
N CYS A 65 -5.19 -7.81 3.66
CA CYS A 65 -5.09 -7.27 5.02
C CYS A 65 -6.31 -6.43 5.38
N LEU A 66 -6.75 -5.53 4.48
CA LEU A 66 -7.98 -4.75 4.68
C LEU A 66 -9.20 -5.67 4.84
N PHE A 67 -9.33 -6.68 3.98
CA PHE A 67 -10.41 -7.65 4.07
C PHE A 67 -10.41 -8.40 5.42
N ALA A 68 -9.26 -8.93 5.82
CA ALA A 68 -9.15 -9.69 7.06
C ALA A 68 -9.42 -8.81 8.29
N ALA A 69 -8.90 -7.59 8.32
CA ALA A 69 -9.22 -6.62 9.37
C ALA A 69 -10.74 -6.36 9.43
N ALA A 70 -11.37 -6.06 8.29
CA ALA A 70 -12.82 -5.84 8.23
C ALA A 70 -13.63 -7.08 8.67
N PHE A 71 -13.17 -8.28 8.33
CA PHE A 71 -13.81 -9.53 8.73
C PHE A 71 -13.80 -9.72 10.25
N PHE A 72 -12.65 -9.54 10.90
CA PHE A 72 -12.53 -9.70 12.35
C PHE A 72 -13.20 -8.57 13.12
N ARG A 73 -13.17 -7.33 12.61
CA ARG A 73 -13.88 -6.19 13.20
C ARG A 73 -15.36 -6.48 13.43
N LYS A 74 -16.05 -7.14 12.49
CA LYS A 74 -17.47 -7.50 12.59
C LYS A 74 -17.79 -8.42 13.78
N LYS A 75 -16.78 -9.10 14.31
CA LYS A 75 -16.89 -10.03 15.44
C LYS A 75 -16.60 -9.36 16.79
N VAL A 76 -16.18 -8.09 16.78
CA VAL A 76 -15.94 -7.26 17.98
C VAL A 76 -17.15 -6.35 18.21
N ARG A 77 -17.77 -6.44 19.38
CA ARG A 77 -19.03 -5.80 19.75
C ARG A 77 -18.91 -4.93 20.99
N THR A 78 -18.09 -5.31 21.97
CA THR A 78 -17.88 -4.52 23.18
C THR A 78 -17.00 -3.29 22.91
N GLY A 79 -17.20 -2.24 23.70
CA GLY A 79 -16.41 -1.00 23.61
C GLY A 79 -15.17 -0.99 24.51
N PHE A 80 -14.97 -2.01 25.34
CA PHE A 80 -13.87 -2.11 26.29
C PHE A 80 -13.21 -3.47 26.19
N VAL A 81 -11.87 -3.50 26.22
CA VAL A 81 -11.09 -4.75 26.13
C VAL A 81 -11.40 -5.67 27.31
N ASP A 82 -11.59 -5.11 28.50
CA ASP A 82 -11.83 -5.87 29.73
C ASP A 82 -13.22 -6.53 29.77
N ASP A 83 -14.15 -6.07 28.92
CA ASP A 83 -15.50 -6.61 28.82
C ASP A 83 -15.64 -7.69 27.73
N MET A 84 -14.56 -7.96 26.97
CA MET A 84 -14.56 -8.98 25.93
C MET A 84 -14.54 -10.39 26.52
N GLY A 85 -15.43 -11.25 26.03
CA GLY A 85 -15.28 -12.69 26.18
C GLY A 85 -14.02 -13.20 25.46
N ALA A 86 -13.56 -14.41 25.78
CA ALA A 86 -12.33 -14.98 25.21
C ALA A 86 -12.31 -14.98 23.67
N ASP A 87 -13.41 -15.42 23.04
CA ASP A 87 -13.54 -15.47 21.58
C ASP A 87 -13.50 -14.08 20.95
N GLU A 88 -14.15 -13.10 21.57
CA GLU A 88 -14.18 -11.73 21.09
C GLU A 88 -12.80 -11.08 21.19
N ARG A 89 -12.09 -11.31 22.30
CA ARG A 89 -10.73 -10.83 22.52
C ARG A 89 -9.76 -11.40 21.48
N GLU A 90 -9.92 -12.65 21.11
CA GLU A 90 -9.12 -13.27 20.05
C GLU A 90 -9.42 -12.65 18.68
N ASN A 91 -10.69 -12.39 18.38
CA ASN A 91 -11.07 -11.68 17.15
C ASN A 91 -10.52 -10.24 17.13
N TYR A 92 -10.54 -9.53 18.27
CA TYR A 92 -9.95 -8.22 18.39
C TYR A 92 -8.43 -8.24 18.14
N ALA A 93 -7.71 -9.20 18.71
CA ALA A 93 -6.27 -9.36 18.46
C ALA A 93 -5.96 -9.59 16.97
N ARG A 94 -6.76 -10.44 16.29
CA ARG A 94 -6.64 -10.67 14.85
C ARG A 94 -6.96 -9.41 14.04
N TYR A 95 -8.01 -8.67 14.41
CA TYR A 95 -8.30 -7.36 13.80
C TYR A 95 -7.10 -6.41 13.92
N VAL A 96 -6.53 -6.25 15.12
CA VAL A 96 -5.38 -5.38 15.36
C VAL A 96 -4.19 -5.81 14.51
N PHE A 97 -3.90 -7.11 14.43
CA PHE A 97 -2.81 -7.66 13.62
C PHE A 97 -2.94 -7.27 12.14
N PHE A 98 -4.09 -7.55 11.53
CA PHE A 98 -4.29 -7.26 10.11
C PHE A 98 -4.44 -5.76 9.82
N TYR A 99 -4.99 -4.98 10.76
CA TYR A 99 -5.06 -3.53 10.64
C TYR A 99 -3.65 -2.91 10.63
N LYS A 100 -2.78 -3.35 11.55
CA LYS A 100 -1.38 -2.94 11.61
C LYS A 100 -0.63 -3.26 10.34
N ASP A 101 -0.73 -4.50 9.88
CA ASP A 101 -0.08 -4.92 8.63
C ASP A 101 -0.64 -4.13 7.43
N GLY A 102 -1.95 -3.87 7.40
CA GLY A 102 -2.60 -3.08 6.37
C GLY A 102 -2.02 -1.67 6.22
N PHE A 103 -1.94 -0.89 7.30
CA PHE A 103 -1.42 0.48 7.18
C PHE A 103 0.09 0.52 6.89
N ILE A 104 0.86 -0.49 7.32
CA ILE A 104 2.28 -0.62 6.94
C ILE A 104 2.39 -0.88 5.43
N ARG A 105 1.55 -1.79 4.90
CA ARG A 105 1.52 -2.16 3.48
C ARG A 105 1.10 -1.01 2.57
N VAL A 106 0.25 -0.08 3.02
CA VAL A 106 -0.05 1.16 2.24
C VAL A 106 1.24 1.87 1.86
N PHE A 107 2.12 2.13 2.83
CA PHE A 107 3.36 2.85 2.57
C PHE A 107 4.40 1.98 1.86
N SER A 108 4.50 0.69 2.20
CA SER A 108 5.40 -0.23 1.51
C SER A 108 5.06 -0.35 0.02
N ALA A 109 3.78 -0.42 -0.34
CA ALA A 109 3.32 -0.47 -1.72
C ALA A 109 3.68 0.81 -2.49
N LEU A 110 3.45 1.99 -1.88
CA LEU A 110 3.83 3.26 -2.47
C LEU A 110 5.35 3.37 -2.66
N ASP A 111 6.16 3.00 -1.66
CA ASP A 111 7.61 3.11 -1.74
C ASP A 111 8.19 2.17 -2.81
N LYS A 112 7.67 0.94 -2.92
CA LYS A 112 7.98 0.01 -4.03
C LYS A 112 7.62 0.62 -5.39
N LEU A 113 6.48 1.31 -5.49
CA LEU A 113 6.10 2.01 -6.72
C LEU A 113 7.09 3.13 -7.02
N GLY A 114 7.54 3.87 -5.99
CA GLY A 114 8.57 4.87 -6.12
C GLY A 114 9.85 4.30 -6.75
N THR A 115 10.30 3.12 -6.31
CA THR A 115 11.45 2.43 -6.92
C THR A 115 11.22 2.12 -8.39
N VAL A 116 10.04 1.60 -8.74
CA VAL A 116 9.69 1.30 -10.14
C VAL A 116 9.63 2.58 -10.99
N LEU A 117 8.99 3.64 -10.52
CA LEU A 117 8.89 4.93 -11.22
C LEU A 117 10.27 5.56 -11.45
N ASN A 118 11.14 5.48 -10.45
CA ASN A 118 12.49 6.01 -10.55
C ASN A 118 13.27 5.36 -11.69
N GLU A 119 13.14 4.04 -11.84
CA GLU A 119 13.79 3.28 -12.91
C GLU A 119 13.09 3.50 -14.25
N LEU A 120 11.77 3.40 -14.29
CA LEU A 120 10.96 3.48 -15.50
C LEU A 120 11.08 4.83 -16.22
N PHE A 121 11.29 5.90 -15.47
CA PHE A 121 11.37 7.27 -16.00
C PHE A 121 12.72 7.95 -15.78
N ASP A 122 13.76 7.17 -15.41
CA ASP A 122 15.12 7.65 -15.14
C ASP A 122 15.16 8.93 -14.27
N LEU A 123 14.40 8.91 -13.17
CA LEU A 123 14.24 10.09 -12.30
C LEU A 123 15.48 10.35 -11.42
N ASN A 124 16.46 9.43 -11.44
CA ASN A 124 17.73 9.57 -10.73
C ASN A 124 17.61 9.89 -9.22
N THR A 125 16.49 9.54 -8.59
CA THR A 125 16.17 9.78 -7.18
C THR A 125 17.13 9.05 -6.25
N SER A 126 17.54 7.83 -6.63
CA SER A 126 18.52 7.02 -5.89
C SER A 126 19.90 7.67 -5.80
N LYS A 127 20.28 8.51 -6.77
CA LYS A 127 21.55 9.27 -6.75
C LYS A 127 21.56 10.38 -5.69
N VAL A 128 20.39 10.89 -5.32
CA VAL A 128 20.22 11.91 -4.28
C VAL A 128 20.06 11.27 -2.90
N LYS A 129 19.37 10.13 -2.81
CA LYS A 129 19.16 9.40 -1.55
C LYS A 129 18.97 7.90 -1.82
N THR A 130 19.83 7.05 -1.26
CA THR A 130 19.77 5.59 -1.44
C THR A 130 18.43 4.98 -0.99
N HIS A 131 17.85 5.52 0.09
CA HIS A 131 16.52 5.15 0.58
C HIS A 131 15.57 6.33 0.47
N PHE A 132 14.69 6.30 -0.52
CA PHE A 132 13.70 7.34 -0.77
C PHE A 132 12.28 6.77 -0.66
N SER A 133 11.34 7.64 -0.30
CA SER A 133 9.92 7.28 -0.33
C SER A 133 9.29 7.68 -1.65
N TYR A 134 8.10 7.16 -1.92
CA TYR A 134 7.23 7.60 -3.02
C TYR A 134 7.10 9.14 -3.10
N PHE A 135 6.93 9.79 -1.94
CA PHE A 135 6.78 11.24 -1.88
C PHE A 135 8.05 12.01 -2.28
N THR A 136 9.23 11.39 -2.18
CA THR A 136 10.46 11.96 -2.75
C THR A 136 10.45 11.86 -4.27
N VAL A 137 9.96 10.75 -4.83
CA VAL A 137 9.81 10.59 -6.29
C VAL A 137 8.83 11.62 -6.87
N LEU A 138 7.71 11.87 -6.19
CA LEU A 138 6.77 12.92 -6.62
C LEU A 138 7.41 14.30 -6.70
N ARG A 139 8.28 14.64 -5.75
CA ARG A 139 9.04 15.90 -5.80
C ARG A 139 10.01 15.93 -6.98
N GLN A 140 10.59 14.79 -7.35
CA GLN A 140 11.49 14.72 -8.51
C GLN A 140 10.78 14.91 -9.85
N PHE A 141 9.55 14.43 -10.02
CA PHE A 141 8.76 14.77 -11.21
C PHE A 141 8.62 16.28 -11.38
N ALA A 142 8.32 17.00 -10.29
CA ALA A 142 8.20 18.46 -10.33
C ALA A 142 9.55 19.15 -10.58
N HIS A 143 10.62 18.67 -9.95
CA HIS A 143 11.96 19.26 -10.08
C HIS A 143 12.56 19.09 -11.49
N LEU A 144 12.45 17.89 -12.07
CA LEU A 144 12.97 17.59 -13.40
C LEU A 144 12.06 18.08 -14.53
N GLN A 145 10.82 18.48 -14.21
CA GLN A 145 9.78 18.86 -15.18
C GLN A 145 9.51 17.82 -16.27
N VAL A 146 9.82 16.56 -16.00
CA VAL A 146 9.52 15.42 -16.89
C VAL A 146 8.15 14.85 -16.56
N HIS A 147 7.47 14.31 -17.58
CA HIS A 147 6.17 13.67 -17.41
C HIS A 147 5.17 14.50 -16.59
N SER A 148 5.13 15.82 -16.83
CA SER A 148 4.34 16.78 -16.06
C SER A 148 2.87 16.37 -15.90
N GLU A 149 2.25 15.83 -16.95
CA GLU A 149 0.89 15.28 -16.89
C GLU A 149 0.73 14.21 -15.80
N LEU A 150 1.65 13.25 -15.74
CA LEU A 150 1.64 12.21 -14.71
C LEU A 150 1.92 12.81 -13.34
N GLY A 151 2.98 13.61 -13.21
CA GLY A 151 3.37 14.23 -11.94
C GLY A 151 2.25 15.06 -11.30
N SER A 152 1.53 15.85 -12.10
CA SER A 152 0.38 16.64 -11.66
C SER A 152 -0.77 15.75 -11.18
N LYS A 153 -1.13 14.70 -11.93
CA LYS A 153 -2.18 13.74 -11.52
C LYS A 153 -1.84 13.04 -10.20
N LEU A 154 -0.60 12.55 -10.06
CA LEU A 154 -0.15 11.89 -8.83
C LEU A 154 -0.11 12.83 -7.63
N THR A 155 0.22 14.11 -7.86
CA THR A 155 0.19 15.14 -6.81
C THR A 155 -1.25 15.45 -6.39
N ALA A 156 -2.19 15.53 -7.33
CA ALA A 156 -3.60 15.72 -7.03
C ALA A 156 -4.16 14.59 -6.17
N ILE A 157 -3.88 13.32 -6.53
CA ILE A 157 -4.26 12.15 -5.72
C ILE A 157 -3.64 12.24 -4.32
N LYS A 158 -2.35 12.58 -4.20
CA LYS A 158 -1.71 12.74 -2.89
C LYS A 158 -2.43 13.78 -2.02
N GLU A 159 -2.80 14.92 -2.59
CA GLU A 159 -3.45 15.99 -1.83
C GLU A 159 -4.89 15.63 -1.44
N GLU A 160 -5.63 14.93 -2.30
CA GLU A 160 -6.98 14.43 -1.99
C GLU A 160 -7.00 13.53 -0.75
N TYR A 161 -6.00 12.66 -0.61
CA TYR A 161 -5.90 11.70 0.52
C TYR A 161 -4.96 12.17 1.65
N ARG A 162 -4.57 13.46 1.66
CA ARG A 162 -3.52 13.97 2.55
C ARG A 162 -3.81 13.74 4.04
N GLU A 163 -5.05 13.97 4.47
CA GLU A 163 -5.43 13.86 5.87
C GLU A 163 -5.33 12.40 6.36
N VAL A 164 -5.92 11.48 5.60
CA VAL A 164 -5.90 10.04 5.88
C VAL A 164 -4.48 9.49 5.89
N LEU A 165 -3.66 9.85 4.89
CA LEU A 165 -2.26 9.47 4.86
C LEU A 165 -1.49 10.01 6.06
N GLY A 166 -1.84 11.21 6.55
CA GLY A 166 -1.31 11.76 7.79
C GLY A 166 -1.62 10.89 9.01
N VAL A 167 -2.87 10.43 9.14
CA VAL A 167 -3.30 9.53 10.22
C VAL A 167 -2.56 8.19 10.15
N LEU A 168 -2.61 7.50 9.01
CA LEU A 168 -1.97 6.20 8.82
C LEU A 168 -0.45 6.28 9.02
N ARG A 169 0.17 7.39 8.58
CA ARG A 169 1.61 7.62 8.76
C ARG A 169 1.99 7.76 10.21
N ARG A 170 1.21 8.49 11.01
CA ARG A 170 1.45 8.62 12.46
C ARG A 170 1.32 7.26 13.13
N ARG A 171 0.24 6.51 12.85
CA ARG A 171 0.03 5.15 13.38
C ARG A 171 1.18 4.21 13.04
N ARG A 172 1.62 4.19 11.77
CA ARG A 172 2.78 3.41 11.34
C ARG A 172 4.06 3.81 12.07
N ASN A 173 4.33 5.10 12.19
CA ASN A 173 5.54 5.56 12.88
C ASN A 173 5.54 5.14 14.35
N THR A 174 4.38 5.27 15.01
CA THR A 174 4.17 4.82 16.39
C THR A 174 4.38 3.30 16.52
N GLU A 175 3.79 2.51 15.63
CA GLU A 175 3.95 1.04 15.62
C GLU A 175 5.40 0.61 15.41
N ILE A 176 6.09 1.20 14.42
CA ILE A 176 7.52 0.93 14.18
C ILE A 176 8.34 1.32 15.42
N HIS A 177 7.97 2.42 16.09
CA HIS A 177 8.62 2.81 17.34
C HIS A 177 8.44 1.74 18.42
N TYR A 178 7.20 1.24 18.60
CA TYR A 178 6.87 0.20 19.56
C TYR A 178 7.58 -1.12 19.29
N MET A 179 7.60 -1.59 18.04
CA MET A 179 8.34 -2.80 17.64
C MET A 179 9.85 -2.67 17.89
N ASN A 180 10.40 -1.47 17.80
CA ASN A 180 11.82 -1.21 18.07
C ASN A 180 12.12 -0.97 19.56
N SER A 181 11.11 -0.64 20.38
CA SER A 181 11.23 -0.37 21.82
C SER A 181 10.73 -1.50 22.72
N GLU A 182 10.37 -2.66 22.17
CA GLU A 182 9.58 -3.77 22.78
C GLU A 182 9.88 -4.09 24.25
N MET A 183 11.11 -3.94 24.74
CA MET A 183 11.46 -4.25 26.14
C MET A 183 11.15 -3.13 27.16
N LYS A 184 10.85 -1.89 26.73
CA LYS A 184 10.56 -0.76 27.63
C LYS A 184 9.06 -0.47 27.83
N ASP A 185 8.18 -1.03 26.99
CA ASP A 185 6.76 -0.64 26.91
C ASP A 185 5.75 -1.57 27.61
N ASP A 186 6.17 -2.74 28.12
CA ASP A 186 5.34 -3.53 29.05
C ASP A 186 4.92 -2.70 30.29
N LEU A 187 5.67 -1.64 30.61
CA LEU A 187 5.36 -0.65 31.64
C LEU A 187 4.24 0.32 31.22
N TRP A 188 4.09 0.65 29.94
CA TRP A 188 3.08 1.61 29.46
C TRP A 188 1.67 1.00 29.38
N GLN A 189 1.55 -0.26 28.92
CA GLN A 189 0.27 -1.00 29.00
C GLN A 189 -0.18 -1.18 30.45
N ARG A 190 0.75 -1.43 31.39
CA ARG A 190 0.45 -1.47 32.83
C ARG A 190 0.01 -0.10 33.37
N HIS A 191 0.56 1.00 32.86
CA HIS A 191 0.18 2.35 33.26
C HIS A 191 -1.23 2.76 32.79
N GLN A 192 -1.70 2.31 31.62
CA GLN A 192 -3.09 2.57 31.20
C GLN A 192 -4.11 1.77 32.03
N ALA A 193 -3.80 0.52 32.40
CA ALA A 193 -4.66 -0.29 33.27
C ALA A 193 -4.79 0.26 34.71
N LEU A 194 -3.85 1.12 35.15
CA LEU A 194 -3.89 1.81 36.45
C LEU A 194 -4.95 2.92 36.52
N HIS A 195 -5.54 3.35 35.40
CA HIS A 195 -6.47 4.49 35.34
C HIS A 195 -7.91 4.16 34.89
N GLY A 196 -8.26 2.88 34.72
CA GLY A 196 -9.62 2.45 34.36
C GLY A 196 -9.64 1.40 33.24
N LYS A 197 -10.84 1.03 32.79
CA LYS A 197 -11.00 0.10 31.65
C LYS A 197 -10.39 0.71 30.39
N ILE A 198 -9.71 -0.12 29.60
CA ILE A 198 -9.16 0.32 28.31
C ILE A 198 -10.30 0.42 27.30
N GLU A 199 -10.73 1.65 27.01
CA GLU A 199 -11.71 1.95 25.96
C GLU A 199 -11.10 1.68 24.57
N LEU A 200 -11.88 1.04 23.71
CA LEU A 200 -11.48 0.82 22.33
C LEU A 200 -11.54 2.14 21.56
N GLU A 201 -10.46 2.43 20.83
CA GLU A 201 -10.49 3.44 19.78
C GLU A 201 -11.60 3.12 18.76
N ASP A 202 -12.08 4.13 18.01
CA ASP A 202 -13.10 3.94 16.96
C ASP A 202 -12.56 3.04 15.82
N LEU A 203 -12.78 1.74 15.97
CA LEU A 203 -12.29 0.72 15.05
C LEU A 203 -12.93 0.84 13.66
N ASP A 204 -14.13 1.40 13.55
CA ASP A 204 -14.77 1.61 12.25
C ASP A 204 -14.14 2.79 11.52
N ARG A 205 -13.77 3.85 12.24
CA ARG A 205 -12.96 4.94 11.69
C ARG A 205 -11.61 4.42 11.20
N HIS A 206 -10.97 3.53 11.96
CA HIS A 206 -9.69 2.94 11.55
C HIS A 206 -9.80 2.20 10.23
N LEU A 207 -10.85 1.38 10.07
CA LEU A 207 -11.09 0.68 8.82
C LEU A 207 -11.39 1.64 7.67
N ARG A 208 -12.18 2.69 7.89
CA ARG A 208 -12.44 3.72 6.87
C ARG A 208 -11.15 4.42 6.44
N ASP A 209 -10.26 4.73 7.38
CA ASP A 209 -8.96 5.33 7.08
C ASP A 209 -8.08 4.35 6.28
N LEU A 210 -8.02 3.08 6.66
CA LEU A 210 -7.27 2.06 5.92
C LEU A 210 -7.84 1.83 4.53
N GLU A 211 -9.17 1.79 4.38
CA GLU A 211 -9.84 1.66 3.10
C GLU A 211 -9.52 2.84 2.18
N GLN A 212 -9.53 4.07 2.69
CA GLN A 212 -9.12 5.24 1.93
C GLN A 212 -7.63 5.17 1.52
N GLY A 213 -6.75 4.70 2.42
CA GLY A 213 -5.34 4.44 2.07
C GLY A 213 -5.19 3.39 0.96
N TYR A 214 -5.98 2.32 1.00
CA TYR A 214 -6.03 1.31 -0.05
C TYR A 214 -6.53 1.88 -1.39
N ARG A 215 -7.63 2.65 -1.38
CA ARG A 215 -8.17 3.29 -2.59
C ARG A 215 -7.14 4.22 -3.24
N MET A 216 -6.45 5.02 -2.45
CA MET A 216 -5.37 5.89 -2.90
C MET A 216 -4.25 5.11 -3.60
N VAL A 217 -3.84 3.96 -3.05
CA VAL A 217 -2.84 3.08 -3.69
C VAL A 217 -3.36 2.55 -5.03
N CYS A 218 -4.60 2.07 -5.09
CA CYS A 218 -5.20 1.58 -6.33
C CYS A 218 -5.27 2.67 -7.42
N GLU A 219 -5.72 3.87 -7.07
CA GLU A 219 -5.82 5.02 -7.98
C GLU A 219 -4.45 5.49 -8.46
N THR A 220 -3.48 5.56 -7.55
CA THR A 220 -2.09 5.89 -7.86
C THR A 220 -1.51 4.89 -8.86
N PHE A 221 -1.63 3.59 -8.57
CA PHE A 221 -1.09 2.53 -9.42
C PHE A 221 -1.76 2.55 -10.79
N TRP A 222 -3.10 2.65 -10.83
CA TRP A 222 -3.84 2.73 -12.07
C TRP A 222 -3.37 3.92 -12.92
N THR A 223 -3.26 5.10 -12.32
CA THR A 223 -2.84 6.33 -13.00
C THR A 223 -1.44 6.18 -13.61
N VAL A 224 -0.51 5.59 -12.87
CA VAL A 224 0.84 5.31 -13.37
C VAL A 224 0.80 4.35 -14.56
N PHE A 225 0.18 3.18 -14.40
CA PHE A 225 0.30 2.13 -15.41
C PHE A 225 -0.57 2.41 -16.64
N ASP A 226 -1.72 3.05 -16.49
CA ASP A 226 -2.50 3.56 -17.62
C ASP A 226 -1.68 4.59 -18.42
N TYR A 227 -1.06 5.57 -17.76
CA TYR A 227 -0.17 6.54 -18.41
C TYR A 227 1.00 5.85 -19.13
N THR A 228 1.70 4.95 -18.45
CA THR A 228 2.83 4.18 -19.01
C THR A 228 2.41 3.42 -20.26
N ASN A 229 1.29 2.70 -20.20
CA ASN A 229 0.77 1.91 -21.32
C ASN A 229 0.40 2.79 -22.52
N ARG A 230 -0.24 3.95 -22.28
CA ARG A 230 -0.58 4.92 -23.34
C ARG A 230 0.67 5.50 -23.99
N ARG A 231 1.67 5.86 -23.18
CA ARG A 231 2.94 6.40 -23.68
C ARG A 231 3.69 5.36 -24.51
N TRP A 232 3.77 4.11 -24.04
CA TRP A 232 4.44 3.03 -24.78
C TRP A 232 3.81 2.80 -26.15
N LYS A 233 2.47 2.82 -26.23
CA LYS A 233 1.76 2.72 -27.51
C LYS A 233 2.15 3.84 -28.46
N LYS A 234 2.17 5.09 -28.01
CA LYS A 234 2.54 6.26 -28.84
C LYS A 234 3.97 6.15 -29.37
N VAL A 235 4.92 5.75 -28.51
CA VAL A 235 6.33 5.59 -28.90
C VAL A 235 6.52 4.43 -29.87
N ALA A 236 5.73 3.35 -29.77
CA ALA A 236 5.83 2.20 -30.67
C ALA A 236 5.18 2.41 -32.05
N THR A 237 4.33 3.43 -32.23
CA THR A 237 3.72 3.81 -33.52
C THR A 237 4.49 4.90 -34.28
N ASN A 238 5.50 5.49 -33.67
CA ASN A 238 6.44 6.42 -34.31
C ASN A 238 7.75 5.71 -34.64
#